data_AF-A0A6L3II22-F1
#
_entry.id   AF-A0A6L3II22-F1
#
_cell.length_a   1.000
_cell.length_b   1.000
_cell.length_c   1.000
_cell.angle_alpha   90.00
_cell.angle_beta   90.00
_cell.angle_gamma   90.00
#
_symmetry.space_group_name_H-M   'P 1'
#
loop_
_entity.id
_entity.type
_entity.pdbx_description
1 polymer ?
#
loop_
_entity_poly.entity_id
_entity_poly.type
_entity_poly.pdbx_seq_one_letter_code
_entity_poly.pdbx_strand_id
1 'polypeptide(L)'
;MKATLRYTLMGLTFAGLTFLSTSCRKDLCYDHDEHGLSVKVNLSSDWEQEWERTYAYDWEKLWEEDWKYDYEDLCPAPADGIRVQVYTSDGQRIESNLPDEGGRIAMPEGTHELLFYNEDTDYSVLGGGSTSEEATATTRGVTRSSFHELHAGERTVNQPDMLYGAYMEEYTAEKTLAPTELPVTLRPLVYTYMIRYEFESGQQYVALARGALAGMAETVYLNDGHTGETAATVMFDCTLEDYGAEALVQSFGVPDYPGEHYGRNGTDGRRYSLNLEVRMVNGKFKTFEFDV
;
A
#
# COMPACT_ATOMS: atom_id res chain seq x y z
N MET A 1 58.32 71.96 48.20
CA MET A 1 58.72 72.41 46.84
C MET A 1 58.45 71.29 45.86
N LYS A 2 57.71 71.62 44.79
CA LYS A 2 57.63 70.96 43.49
C LYS A 2 56.92 69.59 43.37
N ALA A 3 55.69 69.72 42.88
CA ALA A 3 54.93 68.76 42.11
C ALA A 3 55.66 68.31 40.82
N THR A 4 55.47 67.06 40.41
CA THR A 4 55.06 66.67 39.03
C THR A 4 54.81 65.16 38.98
N LEU A 5 54.04 64.70 37.98
CA LEU A 5 53.67 63.29 37.68
C LEU A 5 52.58 62.74 38.63
N ARG A 6 51.33 62.45 38.22
CA ARG A 6 50.91 61.68 37.03
C ARG A 6 49.42 61.96 36.74
N TYR A 7 49.14 62.82 35.76
CA TYR A 7 47.87 62.79 35.02
C TYR A 7 48.05 61.80 33.86
N THR A 8 47.99 60.50 34.15
CA THR A 8 48.02 59.44 33.11
C THR A 8 47.59 58.08 33.68
N LEU A 9 46.53 58.04 34.49
CA LEU A 9 45.98 56.77 34.96
C LEU A 9 44.45 56.78 35.06
N MET A 10 43.80 57.55 34.20
CA MET A 10 42.34 57.63 34.12
C MET A 10 41.89 57.74 32.66
N GLY A 11 42.55 56.96 31.79
CA GLY A 11 42.21 56.83 30.38
C GLY A 11 42.49 55.43 29.81
N LEU A 12 42.92 54.48 30.64
CA LEU A 12 43.31 53.13 30.21
C LEU A 12 42.48 52.01 30.85
N THR A 13 41.42 52.35 31.59
CA THR A 13 40.49 51.37 32.17
C THR A 13 39.17 51.25 31.40
N PHE A 14 38.93 52.11 30.40
CA PHE A 14 37.73 52.04 29.55
C PHE A 14 37.97 51.50 28.13
N ALA A 15 39.24 51.25 27.75
CA ALA A 15 39.58 50.63 26.47
C ALA A 15 39.82 49.11 26.58
N GLY A 16 39.84 48.55 27.79
CA GLY A 16 40.00 47.12 28.03
C GLY A 16 38.68 46.34 28.14
N LEU A 17 37.53 47.01 28.13
CA LEU A 17 36.23 46.37 28.33
C LEU A 17 35.40 46.19 27.04
N THR A 18 35.86 46.70 25.90
CA THR A 18 35.15 46.58 24.62
C THR A 18 35.68 45.48 23.71
N PHE A 19 36.71 44.73 24.14
CA PHE A 19 37.30 43.62 23.36
C PHE A 19 36.98 42.22 23.89
N LEU A 20 36.03 42.07 24.81
CA LEU A 20 35.62 40.78 25.38
C LEU A 20 34.14 40.42 25.16
N SER A 21 33.44 41.14 24.28
CA SER A 21 32.06 40.84 23.91
C SER A 21 31.89 40.47 22.43
N THR A 22 32.92 39.91 21.80
CA THR A 22 32.70 38.95 20.70
C THR A 22 32.74 37.56 21.30
N SER A 23 31.74 37.26 22.14
CA SER A 23 31.29 35.88 22.25
C SER A 23 30.81 35.54 20.84
N CYS A 24 31.65 34.87 20.05
CA CYS A 24 31.12 33.98 19.05
C CYS A 24 30.22 33.03 19.85
N ARG A 25 28.91 33.30 19.85
CA ARG A 25 27.97 32.20 19.83
C ARG A 25 28.43 31.40 18.63
N LYS A 26 29.14 30.31 18.91
CA LYS A 26 29.08 29.16 18.04
C LYS A 26 27.60 28.82 18.12
N ASP A 27 26.81 29.34 17.18
CA ASP A 27 25.51 28.78 16.91
C ASP A 27 25.81 27.29 16.80
N LEU A 28 25.37 26.55 17.81
CA LEU A 28 25.30 25.10 17.73
C LEU A 28 24.37 24.92 16.55
N CYS A 29 24.94 24.73 15.38
CA CYS A 29 24.20 24.31 14.23
C CYS A 29 23.57 22.99 14.67
N TYR A 30 22.28 23.04 15.01
CA TYR A 30 21.50 21.88 15.43
C TYR A 30 21.28 20.92 14.24
N ASP A 31 21.94 21.19 13.10
CA ASP A 31 22.05 20.40 11.87
C ASP A 31 23.25 19.44 11.89
N HIS A 32 23.84 19.15 13.06
CA HIS A 32 24.98 18.22 13.17
C HIS A 32 24.71 16.86 12.51
N ASP A 33 23.45 16.40 12.50
CA ASP A 33 23.03 15.20 11.78
C ASP A 33 23.01 15.39 10.25
N GLU A 34 22.72 16.59 9.77
CA GLU A 34 22.68 16.92 8.35
C GLU A 34 24.09 16.99 7.74
N HIS A 35 25.11 17.33 8.54
CA HIS A 35 26.50 17.46 8.07
C HIS A 35 27.49 16.43 8.65
N GLY A 36 27.06 15.63 9.63
CA GLY A 36 27.87 14.57 10.24
C GLY A 36 28.01 13.34 9.34
N LEU A 37 29.05 12.53 9.56
CA LEU A 37 29.19 11.22 8.94
C LEU A 37 28.23 10.25 9.64
N SER A 38 27.07 9.99 9.04
CA SER A 38 26.02 9.14 9.58
C SER A 38 25.29 8.41 8.46
N VAL A 39 24.46 7.42 8.77
CA VAL A 39 23.57 6.83 7.77
C VAL A 39 22.50 7.85 7.38
N LYS A 40 22.39 8.12 6.07
CA LYS A 40 21.45 9.07 5.49
C LYS A 40 20.91 8.47 4.21
N VAL A 41 19.84 7.69 4.33
CA VAL A 41 19.16 7.05 3.20
C VAL A 41 17.80 7.71 3.04
N ASN A 42 17.54 8.26 1.87
CA ASN A 42 16.26 8.87 1.54
C ASN A 42 15.56 8.00 0.49
N LEU A 43 14.39 7.47 0.86
CA LEU A 43 13.47 6.85 -0.08
C LEU A 43 13.01 7.90 -1.10
N SER A 44 13.02 7.50 -2.37
CA SER A 44 12.42 8.20 -3.49
C SER A 44 11.46 7.20 -4.13
N SER A 45 10.16 7.37 -3.87
CA SER A 45 9.15 6.39 -4.25
C SER A 45 8.50 6.72 -5.59
N ASP A 46 8.20 5.66 -6.32
CA ASP A 46 7.32 5.66 -7.49
C ASP A 46 6.21 4.62 -7.26
N TRP A 47 5.07 4.81 -7.92
CA TRP A 47 3.88 3.98 -7.75
C TRP A 47 3.46 3.42 -9.09
N GLU A 48 3.37 2.09 -9.18
CA GLU A 48 2.86 1.45 -10.37
C GLU A 48 1.33 1.63 -10.45
N GLN A 49 0.88 2.39 -11.44
CA GLN A 49 -0.53 2.76 -11.64
C GLN A 49 -1.07 2.09 -12.91
N GLU A 50 -0.76 0.81 -13.10
CA GLU A 50 -1.26 -0.01 -14.20
C GLU A 50 -2.44 -0.84 -13.70
N TRP A 51 -3.60 -0.72 -14.35
CA TRP A 51 -4.77 -1.52 -13.96
C TRP A 51 -4.71 -2.96 -14.52
N GLU A 52 -4.06 -3.16 -15.67
CA GLU A 52 -4.06 -4.44 -16.39
C GLU A 52 -2.67 -5.07 -16.46
N ARG A 53 -2.61 -6.36 -16.13
CA ARG A 53 -1.52 -7.24 -16.55
C ARG A 53 -1.99 -7.99 -17.79
N THR A 54 -1.43 -7.67 -18.95
CA THR A 54 -1.86 -8.21 -20.24
C THR A 54 -1.54 -9.71 -20.32
N TYR A 55 -2.48 -10.55 -19.88
CA TYR A 55 -2.37 -12.00 -20.00
C TYR A 55 -2.97 -12.46 -21.33
N ALA A 56 -4.30 -12.66 -21.35
CA ALA A 56 -5.02 -13.24 -22.48
C ALA A 56 -5.89 -12.22 -23.24
N TYR A 57 -6.23 -11.11 -22.59
CA TYR A 57 -7.03 -10.02 -23.13
C TYR A 57 -6.20 -8.74 -23.04
N ASP A 58 -6.50 -7.81 -23.92
CA ASP A 58 -5.92 -6.47 -23.98
C ASP A 58 -7.12 -5.54 -23.86
N TRP A 59 -7.48 -5.23 -22.62
CA TRP A 59 -8.69 -4.50 -22.33
C TRP A 59 -8.61 -3.07 -22.81
N GLU A 60 -7.43 -2.46 -22.86
CA GLU A 60 -7.23 -1.11 -23.40
C GLU A 60 -7.77 -1.02 -24.83
N LYS A 61 -7.50 -2.04 -25.64
CA LYS A 61 -7.99 -2.11 -27.02
C LYS A 61 -9.46 -2.54 -27.15
N LEU A 62 -9.98 -3.23 -26.16
CA LEU A 62 -11.35 -3.74 -26.15
C LEU A 62 -12.31 -2.82 -25.38
N TRP A 63 -11.81 -1.73 -24.81
CA TRP A 63 -12.60 -0.82 -23.99
C TRP A 63 -13.64 -0.11 -24.86
N GLU A 64 -14.89 -0.16 -24.42
CA GLU A 64 -15.99 0.47 -25.13
C GLU A 64 -16.19 1.89 -24.58
N GLU A 65 -16.15 2.89 -25.47
CA GLU A 65 -16.30 4.31 -25.10
C GLU A 65 -17.65 4.63 -24.43
N ASP A 66 -18.68 3.79 -24.66
CA ASP A 66 -20.01 3.94 -24.07
C ASP A 66 -20.10 3.37 -22.63
N TRP A 67 -19.01 2.81 -22.09
CA TRP A 67 -18.99 2.36 -20.70
C TRP A 67 -18.88 3.54 -19.73
N LYS A 68 -19.34 3.30 -18.50
CA LYS A 68 -19.45 4.35 -17.47
C LYS A 68 -18.09 4.90 -17.00
N TYR A 69 -17.07 4.05 -16.99
CA TYR A 69 -15.71 4.41 -16.60
C TYR A 69 -14.84 4.51 -17.85
N ASP A 70 -13.96 5.50 -17.89
CA ASP A 70 -12.83 5.47 -18.81
C ASP A 70 -11.86 4.37 -18.35
N TYR A 71 -11.05 3.83 -19.27
CA TYR A 71 -10.09 2.77 -18.97
C TYR A 71 -9.12 3.20 -17.85
N GLU A 72 -8.67 4.45 -17.91
CA GLU A 72 -7.73 5.06 -16.96
C GLU A 72 -8.35 5.29 -15.58
N ASP A 73 -9.68 5.36 -15.46
CA ASP A 73 -10.36 5.50 -14.16
C ASP A 73 -10.14 4.27 -13.27
N LEU A 74 -9.78 3.13 -13.86
CA LEU A 74 -9.50 1.88 -13.14
C LEU A 74 -8.04 1.76 -12.71
N CYS A 75 -7.15 2.64 -13.17
CA CYS A 75 -5.76 2.65 -12.72
C CYS A 75 -5.71 2.97 -11.22
N PRO A 76 -4.99 2.17 -10.41
CA PRO A 76 -4.91 2.41 -8.99
C PRO A 76 -4.14 3.71 -8.74
N ALA A 77 -4.64 4.55 -7.82
CA ALA A 77 -3.95 5.76 -7.41
C ALA A 77 -2.84 5.45 -6.39
N PRO A 78 -1.80 6.30 -6.27
CA PRO A 78 -0.84 6.23 -5.17
C PRO A 78 -1.56 6.29 -3.82
N ALA A 79 -1.00 5.64 -2.81
CA ALA A 79 -1.50 5.78 -1.44
C ALA A 79 -0.99 7.09 -0.81
N ASP A 80 -1.55 7.49 0.33
CA ASP A 80 -1.21 8.74 1.02
C ASP A 80 0.16 8.67 1.74
N GLY A 81 0.65 7.46 2.03
CA GLY A 81 1.94 7.26 2.67
C GLY A 81 2.51 5.85 2.56
N ILE A 82 3.75 5.72 3.04
CA ILE A 82 4.54 4.49 2.99
C ILE A 82 5.01 4.13 4.39
N ARG A 83 4.70 2.91 4.81
CA ARG A 83 5.39 2.25 5.92
C ARG A 83 6.64 1.54 5.40
N VAL A 84 7.73 1.77 6.11
CA VAL A 84 9.01 1.08 5.91
C VAL A 84 9.31 0.23 7.13
N GLN A 85 9.52 -1.07 6.93
CA GLN A 85 10.09 -1.97 7.92
C GLN A 85 11.52 -2.32 7.53
N VAL A 86 12.45 -2.10 8.46
CA VAL A 86 13.86 -2.46 8.35
C VAL A 86 14.12 -3.64 9.26
N TYR A 87 14.47 -4.79 8.68
CA TYR A 87 14.87 -5.98 9.43
C TYR A 87 16.39 -6.05 9.50
N THR A 88 16.91 -6.04 10.72
CA THR A 88 18.35 -6.03 10.97
C THR A 88 18.87 -7.43 11.25
N SER A 89 20.14 -7.68 10.95
CA SER A 89 20.78 -8.99 11.19
C SER A 89 20.79 -9.47 12.66
N ASP A 90 20.59 -8.58 13.64
CA ASP A 90 20.44 -8.93 15.06
C ASP A 90 18.98 -9.25 15.45
N GLY A 91 18.07 -9.33 14.47
CA GLY A 91 16.67 -9.67 14.66
C GLY A 91 15.81 -8.52 15.18
N GLN A 92 16.30 -7.29 15.14
CA GLN A 92 15.48 -6.11 15.43
C GLN A 92 14.68 -5.70 14.19
N ARG A 93 13.57 -5.02 14.47
CA ARG A 93 12.70 -4.43 13.46
C ARG A 93 12.50 -2.97 13.76
N ILE A 94 12.87 -2.13 12.80
CA ILE A 94 12.69 -0.68 12.90
C ILE A 94 11.61 -0.28 11.92
N GLU A 95 10.64 0.48 12.40
CA GLU A 95 9.49 0.93 11.62
C GLU A 95 9.55 2.44 11.43
N SER A 96 9.15 2.91 10.25
CA SER A 96 8.99 4.33 9.93
C SER A 96 7.79 4.54 9.01
N ASN A 97 7.10 5.66 9.17
CA ASN A 97 6.05 6.09 8.24
C ASN A 97 6.55 7.34 7.51
N LEU A 98 6.43 7.34 6.19
CA LEU A 98 6.88 8.38 5.28
C LEU A 98 5.71 8.87 4.42
N PRO A 99 5.77 10.09 3.88
CA PRO A 99 4.90 10.53 2.78
C PRO A 99 4.96 9.60 1.56
N ASP A 100 4.00 9.78 0.66
CA ASP A 100 3.87 9.07 -0.61
C ASP A 100 5.07 9.25 -1.56
N GLU A 101 5.76 10.40 -1.48
CA GLU A 101 7.02 10.69 -2.20
C GLU A 101 8.29 10.10 -1.56
N GLY A 102 8.16 9.53 -0.36
CA GLY A 102 9.27 8.98 0.41
C GLY A 102 9.87 9.96 1.41
N GLY A 103 11.14 9.75 1.76
CA GLY A 103 11.80 10.50 2.83
C GLY A 103 12.88 9.72 3.55
N ARG A 104 13.40 10.29 4.65
CA ARG A 104 14.54 9.70 5.37
C ARG A 104 14.14 8.42 6.10
N ILE A 105 14.80 7.32 5.77
CA ILE A 105 14.60 6.03 6.45
C ILE A 105 15.51 5.96 7.69
N ALA A 106 14.94 5.58 8.82
CA ALA A 106 15.70 5.31 10.04
C ALA A 106 16.28 3.89 10.00
N MET A 107 17.61 3.77 9.85
CA MET A 107 18.30 2.49 9.95
C MET A 107 19.75 2.67 10.44
N PRO A 108 20.30 1.68 11.18
CA PRO A 108 21.71 1.68 11.56
C PRO A 108 22.61 1.36 10.36
N GLU A 109 23.91 1.57 10.51
CA GLU A 109 24.91 1.10 9.55
C GLU A 109 24.91 -0.43 9.52
N GLY A 110 24.95 -1.02 8.33
CA GLY A 110 24.92 -2.47 8.14
C GLY A 110 23.99 -2.91 7.01
N THR A 111 23.86 -4.22 6.86
CA THR A 111 23.02 -4.86 5.84
C THR A 111 21.68 -5.25 6.43
N HIS A 112 20.60 -4.88 5.72
CA HIS A 112 19.22 -5.05 6.17
C HIS A 112 18.32 -5.53 5.03
N GLU A 113 17.22 -6.18 5.40
CA GLU A 113 16.06 -6.35 4.51
C GLU A 113 15.12 -5.17 4.68
N LEU A 114 14.54 -4.67 3.59
CA LEU A 114 13.62 -3.54 3.61
C LEU A 114 12.29 -3.96 3.00
N LEU A 115 11.21 -3.76 3.75
CA LEU A 115 9.84 -3.96 3.29
C LEU A 115 9.11 -2.62 3.27
N PHE A 116 8.45 -2.32 2.16
CA PHE A 116 7.70 -1.09 1.92
C PHE A 116 6.25 -1.44 1.59
N TYR A 117 5.29 -0.78 2.23
CA TYR A 117 3.86 -0.93 1.91
C TYR A 117 3.06 0.28 2.41
N ASN A 118 1.87 0.55 1.87
CA ASN A 118 0.98 1.58 2.41
C ASN A 118 0.16 1.06 3.61
N GLU A 119 -0.08 1.92 4.60
CA GLU A 119 -0.94 1.60 5.76
C GLU A 119 -2.31 2.26 5.74
N ASP A 120 -2.62 2.98 4.66
CA ASP A 120 -3.90 3.65 4.46
C ASP A 120 -4.98 2.62 4.07
N THR A 121 -5.27 1.68 4.96
CA THR A 121 -6.21 0.57 4.75
C THR A 121 -7.24 0.47 5.88
N ASP A 122 -8.52 0.40 5.53
CA ASP A 122 -9.64 0.28 6.49
C ASP A 122 -10.06 -1.19 6.72
N TYR A 123 -9.99 -2.00 5.67
CA TYR A 123 -10.46 -3.39 5.64
C TYR A 123 -9.34 -4.42 5.61
N SER A 124 -8.19 -4.06 5.03
CA SER A 124 -7.00 -4.91 5.04
C SER A 124 -6.39 -4.98 6.44
N VAL A 125 -6.02 -6.19 6.85
CA VAL A 125 -5.35 -6.50 8.11
C VAL A 125 -3.97 -7.00 7.76
N LEU A 126 -2.96 -6.23 8.15
CA LEU A 126 -1.57 -6.60 7.95
C LEU A 126 -1.10 -7.50 9.09
N GLY A 127 -0.70 -8.71 8.72
CA GLY A 127 -0.03 -9.67 9.58
C GLY A 127 1.47 -9.61 9.33
N GLY A 128 2.26 -9.85 10.36
CA GLY A 128 3.71 -9.90 10.20
C GLY A 128 4.35 -10.32 11.51
N GLY A 129 5.14 -11.39 11.46
CA GLY A 129 5.92 -11.80 12.61
C GLY A 129 7.27 -11.10 12.67
N SER A 130 8.31 -11.82 13.08
CA SER A 130 9.64 -11.25 13.28
C SER A 130 10.44 -11.07 11.99
N THR A 131 9.99 -11.63 10.87
CA THR A 131 10.69 -11.63 9.58
C THR A 131 9.86 -11.01 8.46
N SER A 132 10.52 -10.66 7.36
CA SER A 132 9.90 -10.15 6.14
C SER A 132 9.02 -11.20 5.44
N GLU A 133 9.43 -12.47 5.46
CA GLU A 133 8.70 -13.60 4.86
C GLU A 133 7.35 -13.89 5.52
N GLU A 134 7.17 -13.50 6.79
CA GLU A 134 5.91 -13.66 7.52
C GLU A 134 4.94 -12.49 7.28
N ALA A 135 5.36 -11.45 6.57
CA ALA A 135 4.56 -10.25 6.33
C ALA A 135 3.48 -10.53 5.26
N THR A 136 2.23 -10.46 5.68
CA THR A 136 1.06 -10.79 4.87
C THR A 136 -0.05 -9.73 5.04
N ALA A 137 -0.98 -9.69 4.09
CA ALA A 137 -2.25 -8.99 4.23
C ALA A 137 -3.42 -9.96 4.04
N THR A 138 -4.48 -9.76 4.82
CA THR A 138 -5.77 -10.45 4.69
C THR A 138 -6.92 -9.48 4.96
N THR A 139 -8.17 -9.90 4.83
CA THR A 139 -9.33 -9.08 5.18
C THR A 139 -10.22 -9.75 6.23
N ARG A 140 -10.98 -8.91 6.94
CA ARG A 140 -11.91 -9.38 7.97
C ARG A 140 -13.07 -10.16 7.36
N GLY A 141 -13.46 -11.23 8.05
CA GLY A 141 -14.68 -11.98 7.71
C GLY A 141 -15.93 -11.11 7.83
N VAL A 142 -16.86 -11.31 6.91
CA VAL A 142 -18.18 -10.67 6.89
C VAL A 142 -19.23 -11.74 6.68
N THR A 143 -20.42 -11.60 7.28
CA THR A 143 -21.50 -12.58 7.12
C THR A 143 -22.74 -11.90 6.56
N ARG A 144 -23.33 -12.49 5.52
CA ARG A 144 -24.59 -12.07 4.94
C ARG A 144 -25.60 -13.22 5.07
N SER A 145 -26.64 -13.05 5.86
CA SER A 145 -27.58 -14.13 6.20
C SER A 145 -28.36 -14.71 5.02
N SER A 146 -28.53 -13.94 3.93
CA SER A 146 -29.19 -14.38 2.70
C SER A 146 -28.25 -15.11 1.74
N PHE A 147 -26.94 -15.03 1.97
CA PHE A 147 -25.95 -15.65 1.11
C PHE A 147 -25.95 -17.17 1.27
N HIS A 148 -25.89 -17.86 0.13
CA HIS A 148 -25.71 -19.30 0.05
C HIS A 148 -24.27 -19.56 -0.38
N GLU A 149 -23.63 -20.51 0.29
CA GLU A 149 -22.23 -20.88 0.02
C GLU A 149 -22.05 -21.32 -1.44
N LEU A 150 -21.11 -20.68 -2.14
CA LEU A 150 -20.79 -20.99 -3.54
C LEU A 150 -19.79 -22.15 -3.62
N HIS A 151 -18.74 -22.10 -2.79
CA HIS A 151 -17.72 -23.14 -2.69
C HIS A 151 -17.56 -23.59 -1.24
N ALA A 152 -17.39 -24.90 -1.05
CA ALA A 152 -17.32 -25.51 0.27
C ALA A 152 -16.07 -25.04 1.04
N GLY A 153 -16.26 -24.49 2.23
CA GLY A 153 -15.20 -24.12 3.16
C GLY A 153 -14.59 -22.73 2.92
N GLU A 154 -15.05 -21.98 1.92
CA GLU A 154 -14.59 -20.61 1.71
C GLU A 154 -15.16 -19.67 2.77
N ARG A 155 -14.28 -18.90 3.42
CA ARG A 155 -14.72 -17.81 4.28
C ARG A 155 -15.25 -16.67 3.42
N THR A 156 -16.33 -16.04 3.87
CA THR A 156 -16.82 -14.80 3.28
C THR A 156 -16.11 -13.61 3.89
N VAL A 157 -15.54 -12.73 3.08
CA VAL A 157 -14.68 -11.62 3.49
C VAL A 157 -15.08 -10.29 2.85
N ASN A 158 -14.66 -9.19 3.46
CA ASN A 158 -14.74 -7.88 2.82
C ASN A 158 -13.69 -7.76 1.68
N GLN A 159 -13.93 -6.82 0.78
CA GLN A 159 -12.94 -6.38 -0.20
C GLN A 159 -11.70 -5.82 0.53
N PRO A 160 -10.48 -6.13 0.07
CA PRO A 160 -9.29 -5.41 0.50
C PRO A 160 -9.29 -4.01 -0.09
N ASP A 161 -8.68 -3.07 0.61
CA ASP A 161 -8.35 -1.76 0.06
C ASP A 161 -7.19 -1.89 -0.93
N MET A 162 -6.96 -0.87 -1.76
CA MET A 162 -5.79 -0.85 -2.62
C MET A 162 -4.51 -0.90 -1.77
N LEU A 163 -3.73 -1.95 -2.00
CA LEU A 163 -2.51 -2.25 -1.26
C LEU A 163 -1.34 -2.31 -2.23
N TYR A 164 -0.24 -1.71 -1.82
CA TYR A 164 1.00 -1.62 -2.53
C TYR A 164 2.12 -2.23 -1.69
N GLY A 165 3.09 -2.85 -2.38
CA GLY A 165 4.24 -3.46 -1.75
C GLY A 165 5.52 -3.29 -2.56
N ALA A 166 6.65 -3.25 -1.87
CA ALA A 166 7.97 -3.48 -2.46
C ALA A 166 8.89 -4.10 -1.40
N TYR A 167 9.87 -4.86 -1.86
CA TYR A 167 10.82 -5.55 -0.99
C TYR A 167 12.22 -5.48 -1.55
N MET A 168 13.18 -5.31 -0.66
CA MET A 168 14.60 -5.42 -0.94
C MET A 168 15.19 -6.44 0.02
N GLU A 169 15.60 -7.58 -0.54
CA GLU A 169 16.25 -8.66 0.21
C GLU A 169 17.56 -8.23 0.86
N GLU A 170 18.31 -7.34 0.22
CA GLU A 170 19.58 -6.88 0.76
C GLU A 170 19.83 -5.41 0.42
N TYR A 171 19.93 -4.57 1.45
CA TYR A 171 20.40 -3.19 1.34
C TYR A 171 21.49 -2.92 2.38
N THR A 172 22.66 -2.46 1.93
CA THR A 172 23.77 -2.09 2.82
C THR A 172 23.79 -0.59 3.03
N ALA A 173 23.48 -0.17 4.25
CA ALA A 173 23.49 1.22 4.69
C ALA A 173 24.88 1.60 5.21
N GLU A 174 25.52 2.56 4.54
CA GLU A 174 26.82 3.11 4.92
C GLU A 174 26.68 4.52 5.51
N LYS A 175 27.65 4.93 6.32
CA LYS A 175 27.73 6.33 6.74
C LYS A 175 28.18 7.22 5.59
N THR A 176 27.43 8.27 5.33
CA THR A 176 27.71 9.24 4.28
C THR A 176 27.65 10.67 4.82
N LEU A 177 28.33 11.59 4.11
CA LEU A 177 28.24 13.03 4.42
C LEU A 177 26.97 13.64 3.82
N ALA A 178 26.59 13.21 2.63
CA ALA A 178 25.37 13.61 1.94
C ALA A 178 24.36 12.44 1.89
N PRO A 179 23.05 12.71 1.90
CA PRO A 179 22.05 11.67 1.74
C PRO A 179 22.23 10.87 0.45
N THR A 180 22.08 9.56 0.55
CA THR A 180 21.99 8.63 -0.57
C THR A 180 20.52 8.42 -0.91
N GLU A 181 20.18 8.58 -2.18
CA GLU A 181 18.84 8.31 -2.68
C GLU A 181 18.64 6.80 -2.89
N LEU A 182 17.49 6.29 -2.46
CA LEU A 182 17.05 4.93 -2.64
C LEU A 182 15.75 4.92 -3.47
N PRO A 183 15.84 4.71 -4.79
CA PRO A 183 14.66 4.64 -5.63
C PRO A 183 13.93 3.30 -5.43
N VAL A 184 12.61 3.36 -5.18
CA VAL A 184 11.76 2.18 -5.02
C VAL A 184 10.45 2.39 -5.76
N THR A 185 10.05 1.43 -6.58
CA THR A 185 8.72 1.40 -7.19
C THR A 185 7.83 0.44 -6.41
N LEU A 186 6.78 0.96 -5.78
CA LEU A 186 5.75 0.14 -5.16
C LEU A 186 4.80 -0.43 -6.21
N ARG A 187 4.43 -1.71 -6.06
CA ARG A 187 3.55 -2.43 -6.99
C ARG A 187 2.24 -2.81 -6.33
N PRO A 188 1.11 -2.77 -7.05
CA PRO A 188 -0.18 -3.17 -6.51
C PRO A 188 -0.18 -4.67 -6.18
N LEU A 189 -0.70 -4.98 -5.00
CA LEU A 189 -0.94 -6.33 -4.47
C LEU A 189 -2.44 -6.71 -4.51
N VAL A 190 -3.27 -5.78 -4.98
CA VAL A 190 -4.73 -5.92 -5.09
C VAL A 190 -5.14 -5.64 -6.52
N TYR A 191 -6.03 -6.49 -7.02
CA TYR A 191 -6.62 -6.39 -8.36
C TYR A 191 -8.04 -5.82 -8.26
N THR A 192 -8.37 -4.94 -9.20
CA THR A 192 -9.73 -4.43 -9.39
C THR A 192 -10.42 -5.18 -10.54
N TYR A 193 -11.63 -5.66 -10.28
CA TYR A 193 -12.48 -6.36 -11.23
C TYR A 193 -13.72 -5.52 -11.52
N MET A 194 -13.92 -5.12 -12.77
CA MET A 194 -15.18 -4.51 -13.20
C MET A 194 -16.18 -5.62 -13.56
N ILE A 195 -17.31 -5.66 -12.84
CA ILE A 195 -18.36 -6.65 -13.04
C ILE A 195 -19.64 -5.94 -13.46
N ARG A 196 -20.12 -6.28 -14.66
CA ARG A 196 -21.35 -5.74 -15.26
C ARG A 196 -22.37 -6.85 -15.46
N TYR A 197 -23.53 -6.73 -14.82
CA TYR A 197 -24.69 -7.60 -14.99
C TYR A 197 -25.76 -6.88 -15.80
N GLU A 198 -26.06 -7.39 -16.99
CA GLU A 198 -27.12 -6.84 -17.84
C GLU A 198 -28.43 -7.60 -17.68
N PHE A 199 -29.52 -6.86 -17.49
CA PHE A 199 -30.86 -7.44 -17.35
C PHE A 199 -31.64 -7.26 -18.64
N GLU A 200 -31.97 -8.37 -19.30
CA GLU A 200 -32.84 -8.34 -20.48
C GLU A 200 -34.23 -7.75 -20.17
N SER A 201 -34.73 -7.97 -18.94
CA SER A 201 -36.00 -7.42 -18.49
C SER A 201 -36.15 -7.45 -16.97
N GLY A 202 -37.05 -6.59 -16.44
CA GLY A 202 -37.48 -6.65 -15.04
C GLY A 202 -36.65 -5.81 -14.07
N GLN A 203 -35.69 -5.03 -14.56
CA GLN A 203 -34.89 -4.11 -13.75
C GLN A 203 -35.73 -3.10 -12.96
N GLN A 204 -36.85 -2.63 -13.53
CA GLN A 204 -37.77 -1.70 -12.87
C GLN A 204 -38.36 -2.24 -11.55
N TYR A 205 -38.20 -3.54 -11.29
CA TYR A 205 -38.64 -4.17 -10.06
C TYR A 205 -37.49 -4.44 -9.08
N VAL A 206 -36.25 -4.12 -9.43
CA VAL A 206 -35.08 -4.29 -8.57
C VAL A 206 -34.89 -3.04 -7.71
N ALA A 207 -34.78 -3.24 -6.39
CA ALA A 207 -34.57 -2.17 -5.42
C ALA A 207 -33.13 -2.12 -4.90
N LEU A 208 -32.42 -3.25 -4.92
CA LEU A 208 -31.04 -3.38 -4.45
C LEU A 208 -30.40 -4.58 -5.16
N ALA A 209 -29.13 -4.46 -5.50
CA ALA A 209 -28.31 -5.55 -6.01
C ALA A 209 -27.03 -5.68 -5.16
N ARG A 210 -26.64 -6.91 -4.86
CA ARG A 210 -25.42 -7.26 -4.13
C ARG A 210 -24.81 -8.50 -4.76
N GLY A 211 -23.50 -8.62 -4.69
CA GLY A 211 -22.82 -9.78 -5.26
C GLY A 211 -21.86 -10.46 -4.30
N ALA A 212 -21.26 -11.53 -4.82
CA ALA A 212 -20.13 -12.20 -4.22
C ALA A 212 -19.24 -12.79 -5.33
N LEU A 213 -17.92 -12.75 -5.13
CA LEU A 213 -16.93 -13.34 -6.02
C LEU A 213 -16.16 -14.41 -5.23
N ALA A 214 -16.39 -15.68 -5.56
CA ALA A 214 -15.82 -16.85 -4.89
C ALA A 214 -14.60 -17.41 -5.63
N GLY A 215 -13.73 -18.08 -4.88
CA GLY A 215 -12.48 -18.65 -5.39
C GLY A 215 -11.29 -17.70 -5.34
N MET A 216 -11.37 -16.57 -4.62
CA MET A 216 -10.31 -15.56 -4.60
C MET A 216 -9.31 -15.81 -3.47
N ALA A 217 -8.09 -15.29 -3.59
CA ALA A 217 -7.09 -15.42 -2.53
C ALA A 217 -7.53 -14.76 -1.24
N GLU A 218 -7.43 -15.48 -0.11
CA GLU A 218 -7.66 -14.92 1.23
C GLU A 218 -6.50 -14.04 1.71
N THR A 219 -5.30 -14.28 1.18
CA THR A 219 -4.05 -13.70 1.67
C THR A 219 -3.09 -13.36 0.54
N VAL A 220 -2.31 -12.29 0.74
CA VAL A 220 -1.14 -11.94 -0.08
C VAL A 220 0.07 -11.71 0.80
N TYR A 221 1.25 -12.04 0.32
CA TYR A 221 2.53 -11.82 0.98
C TYR A 221 3.14 -10.51 0.51
N LEU A 222 3.58 -9.67 1.44
CA LEU A 222 3.99 -8.29 1.13
C LEU A 222 5.38 -8.21 0.50
N ASN A 223 6.21 -9.23 0.72
CA ASN A 223 7.59 -9.27 0.26
C ASN A 223 7.72 -9.56 -1.25
N ASP A 224 6.83 -10.35 -1.83
CA ASP A 224 6.93 -10.75 -3.24
C ASP A 224 5.58 -10.73 -3.98
N GLY A 225 4.50 -10.42 -3.28
CA GLY A 225 3.16 -10.36 -3.84
C GLY A 225 2.53 -11.71 -4.13
N HIS A 226 3.11 -12.82 -3.65
CA HIS A 226 2.46 -14.11 -3.85
C HIS A 226 1.21 -14.26 -2.98
N THR A 227 0.24 -15.07 -3.41
CA THR A 227 -1.00 -15.34 -2.68
C THR A 227 -0.98 -16.73 -2.08
N GLY A 228 -1.58 -16.87 -0.89
CA GLY A 228 -1.70 -18.16 -0.24
C GLY A 228 -2.68 -19.11 -0.95
N GLU A 229 -2.62 -20.39 -0.57
CA GLU A 229 -3.45 -21.46 -1.15
C GLU A 229 -4.95 -21.36 -0.78
N THR A 230 -5.27 -20.66 0.30
CA THR A 230 -6.64 -20.61 0.83
C THR A 230 -7.51 -19.64 0.03
N ALA A 231 -8.64 -20.15 -0.45
CA ALA A 231 -9.66 -19.38 -1.15
C ALA A 231 -10.69 -18.77 -0.18
N ALA A 232 -11.21 -17.61 -0.58
CA ALA A 232 -12.25 -16.87 0.09
C ALA A 232 -13.27 -16.31 -0.92
N THR A 233 -14.46 -16.03 -0.41
CA THR A 233 -15.53 -15.37 -1.16
C THR A 233 -15.58 -13.88 -0.78
N VAL A 234 -15.29 -13.00 -1.73
CA VAL A 234 -15.34 -11.55 -1.55
C VAL A 234 -16.77 -11.05 -1.72
N MET A 235 -17.30 -10.39 -0.70
CA MET A 235 -18.64 -9.78 -0.74
C MET A 235 -18.58 -8.34 -1.24
N PHE A 236 -19.53 -7.97 -2.10
CA PHE A 236 -19.63 -6.61 -2.62
C PHE A 236 -21.08 -6.16 -2.80
N ASP A 237 -21.29 -4.84 -2.79
CA ASP A 237 -22.55 -4.19 -3.15
C ASP A 237 -22.46 -3.69 -4.60
N CYS A 238 -23.60 -3.67 -5.31
CA CYS A 238 -23.65 -3.17 -6.69
C CYS A 238 -24.35 -1.81 -6.74
N THR A 239 -23.96 -0.97 -7.71
CA THR A 239 -24.78 0.15 -8.16
C THR A 239 -25.80 -0.35 -9.18
N LEU A 240 -27.02 0.21 -9.16
CA LEU A 240 -28.02 -0.04 -10.19
C LEU A 240 -27.85 0.98 -11.30
N GLU A 241 -27.68 0.49 -12.52
CA GLU A 241 -27.44 1.29 -13.74
C GLU A 241 -28.54 0.99 -14.76
N ASP A 242 -28.74 1.81 -15.78
CA ASP A 242 -29.85 1.67 -16.74
C ASP A 242 -29.90 0.32 -17.49
N TYR A 243 -28.80 -0.43 -17.52
CA TYR A 243 -28.71 -1.78 -18.08
C TYR A 243 -28.85 -2.92 -17.05
N GLY A 244 -28.75 -2.64 -15.76
CA GLY A 244 -28.82 -3.66 -14.71
C GLY A 244 -28.06 -3.27 -13.45
N ALA A 245 -26.98 -3.99 -13.16
CA ALA A 245 -26.17 -3.78 -11.97
C ALA A 245 -24.67 -3.82 -12.28
N GLU A 246 -23.89 -3.04 -11.54
CA GLU A 246 -22.44 -2.94 -11.74
C GLU A 246 -21.71 -2.90 -10.39
N ALA A 247 -20.49 -3.43 -10.36
CA ALA A 247 -19.57 -3.23 -9.24
C ALA A 247 -18.13 -3.17 -9.72
N LEU A 248 -17.31 -2.34 -9.05
CA LEU A 248 -15.87 -2.48 -9.03
C LEU A 248 -15.52 -3.27 -7.78
N VAL A 249 -14.87 -4.43 -7.95
CA VAL A 249 -14.61 -5.37 -6.88
C VAL A 249 -13.11 -5.55 -6.71
N GLN A 250 -12.62 -5.38 -5.49
CA GLN A 250 -11.21 -5.58 -5.18
C GLN A 250 -10.96 -6.97 -4.58
N SER A 251 -9.83 -7.59 -4.91
CA SER A 251 -9.34 -8.81 -4.25
C SER A 251 -7.81 -8.94 -4.36
N PHE A 252 -7.20 -9.81 -3.57
CA PHE A 252 -5.77 -10.16 -3.71
C PHE A 252 -5.46 -10.99 -4.98
N GLY A 253 -6.46 -11.27 -5.82
CA GLY A 253 -6.32 -12.09 -7.02
C GLY A 253 -6.68 -13.54 -6.76
N VAL A 254 -6.06 -14.47 -7.48
CA VAL A 254 -6.34 -15.90 -7.36
C VAL A 254 -5.38 -16.56 -6.37
N PRO A 255 -5.79 -17.64 -5.66
CA PRO A 255 -4.89 -18.37 -4.76
C PRO A 255 -3.69 -18.99 -5.50
N ASP A 256 -2.57 -19.19 -4.79
CA ASP A 256 -1.27 -19.70 -5.29
C ASP A 256 -0.76 -18.98 -6.54
N TYR A 257 -0.79 -17.64 -6.53
CA TYR A 257 -0.22 -16.80 -7.56
C TYR A 257 1.06 -16.15 -7.04
N PRO A 258 2.19 -16.09 -7.78
CA PRO A 258 2.45 -16.86 -8.97
C PRO A 258 2.73 -18.34 -8.62
N GLY A 259 2.03 -19.27 -9.27
CA GLY A 259 2.09 -20.70 -8.91
C GLY A 259 3.42 -21.39 -9.22
N GLU A 260 3.61 -22.61 -8.70
CA GLU A 260 4.87 -23.39 -8.69
C GLU A 260 5.58 -23.57 -10.05
N HIS A 261 4.88 -23.33 -11.15
CA HIS A 261 5.42 -23.38 -12.52
C HIS A 261 4.89 -22.15 -13.26
N TYR A 262 5.74 -21.17 -13.59
CA TYR A 262 5.38 -19.96 -14.36
C TYR A 262 4.92 -20.30 -15.79
N GLY A 263 3.71 -20.82 -15.86
CA GLY A 263 2.96 -21.30 -17.00
C GLY A 263 1.71 -21.96 -16.43
N ARG A 264 0.53 -21.37 -16.68
CA ARG A 264 -0.80 -21.97 -16.43
C ARG A 264 -0.98 -23.24 -17.29
N ASN A 265 -0.14 -24.25 -17.10
CA ASN A 265 -0.26 -25.57 -17.71
C ASN A 265 -0.90 -26.50 -16.70
N GLY A 266 -2.16 -26.23 -16.41
CA GLY A 266 -2.97 -27.04 -15.51
C GLY A 266 -4.20 -26.25 -15.10
N THR A 267 -5.36 -26.64 -15.61
CA THR A 267 -6.62 -26.35 -14.95
C THR A 267 -6.56 -27.00 -13.57
N ASP A 268 -6.22 -26.26 -12.53
CA ASP A 268 -6.09 -26.78 -11.16
C ASP A 268 -7.45 -27.18 -10.53
N GLY A 269 -8.47 -27.45 -11.37
CA GLY A 269 -9.84 -27.72 -10.96
C GLY A 269 -10.53 -26.55 -10.23
N ARG A 270 -9.82 -25.45 -9.97
CA ARG A 270 -10.33 -24.24 -9.33
C ARG A 270 -11.40 -23.63 -10.22
N ARG A 271 -12.56 -23.43 -9.63
CA ARG A 271 -13.68 -22.70 -10.22
C ARG A 271 -13.75 -21.34 -9.57
N TYR A 272 -14.18 -20.34 -10.32
CA TYR A 272 -14.45 -19.00 -9.81
C TYR A 272 -15.92 -18.74 -10.06
N SER A 273 -16.62 -18.19 -9.07
CA SER A 273 -18.07 -18.02 -9.17
C SER A 273 -18.47 -16.60 -8.84
N LEU A 274 -19.23 -16.00 -9.75
CA LEU A 274 -19.94 -14.76 -9.51
C LEU A 274 -21.36 -15.05 -9.07
N ASN A 275 -21.76 -14.40 -7.99
CA ASN A 275 -23.14 -14.40 -7.52
C ASN A 275 -23.72 -13.00 -7.60
N LEU A 276 -24.99 -12.93 -8.01
CA LEU A 276 -25.80 -11.72 -7.94
C LEU A 276 -27.09 -12.02 -7.18
N GLU A 277 -27.26 -11.40 -6.02
CA GLU A 277 -28.49 -11.37 -5.26
C GLU A 277 -29.21 -10.03 -5.50
N VAL A 278 -30.41 -10.09 -6.06
CA VAL A 278 -31.27 -8.92 -6.25
C VAL A 278 -32.46 -8.97 -5.29
N ARG A 279 -32.66 -7.86 -4.57
CA ARG A 279 -33.88 -7.63 -3.79
C ARG A 279 -34.85 -6.83 -4.63
N MET A 280 -36.03 -7.39 -4.83
CA MET A 280 -37.11 -6.75 -5.57
C MET A 280 -37.83 -5.70 -4.71
N VAL A 281 -38.53 -4.75 -5.33
CA VAL A 281 -39.32 -3.69 -4.66
C VAL A 281 -40.39 -4.24 -3.70
N ASN A 282 -40.86 -5.46 -3.93
CA ASN A 282 -41.81 -6.15 -3.05
C ASN A 282 -41.13 -6.94 -1.91
N GLY A 283 -39.82 -6.83 -1.76
CA GLY A 283 -39.03 -7.50 -0.72
C GLY A 283 -38.62 -8.94 -1.03
N LYS A 284 -39.04 -9.53 -2.16
CA LYS A 284 -38.58 -10.86 -2.58
C LYS A 284 -37.14 -10.81 -3.06
N PHE A 285 -36.42 -11.91 -2.92
CA PHE A 285 -35.06 -12.06 -3.43
C PHE A 285 -35.04 -12.98 -4.65
N LYS A 286 -34.12 -12.70 -5.57
CA LYS A 286 -33.69 -13.62 -6.63
C LYS A 286 -32.17 -13.68 -6.63
N THR A 287 -31.64 -14.84 -6.98
CA THR A 287 -30.21 -15.10 -6.98
C THR A 287 -29.81 -15.70 -8.32
N PHE A 288 -28.68 -15.24 -8.85
CA PHE A 288 -28.07 -15.71 -10.08
C PHE A 288 -26.62 -16.08 -9.81
N GLU A 289 -26.15 -17.13 -10.47
CA GLU A 289 -24.79 -17.67 -10.29
C GLU A 289 -24.16 -17.91 -11.66
N PHE A 290 -22.90 -17.55 -11.79
CA PHE A 290 -22.12 -17.63 -13.04
C PHE A 290 -20.74 -18.20 -12.73
N ASP A 291 -20.28 -19.15 -13.56
CA ASP A 291 -18.90 -19.67 -13.54
C ASP A 291 -18.06 -18.78 -14.48
N VAL A 292 -16.92 -18.27 -14.00
CA VAL A 292 -16.12 -17.22 -14.68
C VAL A 292 -14.64 -17.55 -14.79
#